data_AF-A0A0D6LWC3-F1
#
_entry.id   AF-A0A0D6LWC3-F1
#
_cell.length_a   1.000
_cell.length_b   1.000
_cell.length_c   1.000
_cell.angle_alpha   90.00
_cell.angle_beta   90.00
_cell.angle_gamma   90.00
#
_symmetry.space_group_name_H-M   'P 1'
#
loop_
_entity.id
_entity.type
_entity.pdbx_description
1 polymer ?
#
loop_
_entity_poly.entity_id
_entity_poly.type
_entity_poly.pdbx_seq_one_letter_code
_entity_poly.pdbx_strand_id
1 'polypeptide(L)'
;MDNARPHIFKKIYEKMVALGIDLLPHQLNSPDLAPSDYHVFRSMQSFFGGKKFKDRAEVKRGVDDFLSSKSPDFFASGISSLPDR
;
A
#
# COMPACT_ATOMS: atom_id res chain seq x y z
N MET A 1 -3.14 3.51 -7.41
CA MET A 1 -3.95 3.98 -6.27
C MET A 1 -5.36 3.48 -6.51
N ASP A 2 -6.05 2.99 -5.48
CA ASP A 2 -7.44 2.57 -5.67
C ASP A 2 -8.33 3.78 -6.00
N ASN A 3 -9.32 3.54 -6.84
CA ASN A 3 -10.26 4.52 -7.36
C ASN A 3 -11.52 4.64 -6.49
N ALA A 4 -11.50 4.10 -5.26
CA ALA A 4 -12.60 4.22 -4.31
C ALA A 4 -12.95 5.69 -4.02
N ARG A 5 -14.23 5.94 -3.74
CA ARG A 5 -14.88 7.26 -3.84
C ARG A 5 -14.33 8.42 -2.97
N PRO A 6 -13.51 8.26 -1.92
CA PRO A 6 -12.81 9.42 -1.35
C PRO A 6 -11.49 9.77 -2.04
N HIS A 7 -10.91 8.89 -2.86
CA HIS A 7 -9.57 9.09 -3.47
C HIS A 7 -9.58 9.96 -4.73
N ILE A 8 -10.67 9.95 -5.51
CA ILE A 8 -10.83 10.80 -6.71
C ILE A 8 -11.72 12.00 -6.38
N PHE A 9 -11.28 12.84 -5.44
CA PHE A 9 -11.85 14.18 -5.32
C PHE A 9 -11.16 15.10 -6.33
N LYS A 10 -11.90 15.99 -7.00
CA LYS A 10 -11.39 16.91 -8.04
C LYS A 10 -10.08 17.62 -7.63
N LYS A 11 -9.99 18.07 -6.38
CA LYS A 11 -8.81 18.72 -5.79
C LYS A 11 -7.58 17.81 -5.71
N ILE A 12 -7.76 16.50 -5.51
CA ILE A 12 -6.67 15.52 -5.48
C ILE A 12 -6.14 15.33 -6.90
N TYR A 13 -7.03 15.20 -7.89
CA TYR A 13 -6.64 15.07 -9.29
C TYR A 13 -5.89 16.31 -9.79
N GLU A 14 -6.40 17.51 -9.52
CA GLU A 14 -5.72 18.78 -9.85
C GLU A 14 -4.31 18.83 -9.24
N LYS A 15 -4.17 18.38 -7.99
CA LYS A 15 -2.86 18.35 -7.31
C LYS A 15 -1.92 17.27 -7.89
N MET A 16 -2.43 16.12 -8.29
CA MET A 16 -1.64 15.07 -8.94
C MET A 16 -1.10 15.55 -10.29
N VAL A 17 -1.94 16.20 -11.10
CA VAL A 17 -1.53 16.81 -12.37
C VAL A 17 -0.49 17.91 -12.13
N ALA A 18 -0.70 18.77 -11.12
CA ALA A 18 0.28 19.81 -10.78
C ALA A 18 1.64 19.25 -10.32
N LEU A 19 1.66 18.05 -9.74
CA LEU A 19 2.88 17.34 -9.34
C LEU A 19 3.48 16.48 -10.47
N GLY A 20 2.85 16.43 -11.65
CA GLY A 20 3.29 15.60 -12.78
C GLY A 20 3.14 14.10 -12.54
N ILE A 21 2.20 13.69 -11.69
CA ILE A 21 1.96 12.27 -11.37
C ILE A 21 0.91 11.72 -12.34
N ASP A 22 1.32 10.76 -13.18
CA ASP A 22 0.42 10.04 -14.06
C ASP A 22 -0.42 9.02 -13.28
N LEU A 23 -1.74 9.19 -13.34
CA LEU A 23 -2.68 8.28 -12.69
C LEU A 23 -2.98 7.10 -13.62
N LEU A 24 -2.46 5.91 -13.28
CA LEU A 24 -2.81 4.67 -13.97
C LEU A 24 -4.30 4.33 -13.79
N PRO A 25 -5.01 3.91 -14.85
CA PRO A 25 -6.38 3.44 -14.73
C PRO A 25 -6.42 2.20 -13.83
N HIS A 26 -7.14 2.30 -12.71
CA HIS A 26 -7.37 1.18 -11.81
C HIS A 26 -8.84 0.77 -11.90
N GLN A 27 -9.09 -0.53 -12.07
CA GLN A 27 -10.45 -1.07 -11.99
C GLN A 27 -11.01 -0.82 -10.59
N LEU A 28 -12.33 -0.61 -10.50
CA LEU A 28 -12.98 -0.29 -9.24
C LEU A 28 -12.74 -1.43 -8.23
N ASN A 29 -12.12 -1.11 -7.08
CA ASN A 29 -11.93 -2.03 -5.95
C ASN A 29 -11.29 -3.38 -6.34
N SER A 30 -10.14 -3.38 -7.01
CA SER A 30 -9.40 -4.60 -7.37
C SER A 30 -8.18 -4.81 -6.46
N PRO A 31 -8.36 -5.33 -5.23
CA PRO A 31 -7.27 -5.52 -4.27
C PRO A 31 -6.20 -6.49 -4.79
N ASP A 32 -6.56 -7.44 -5.65
CA ASP A 32 -5.61 -8.36 -6.29
C ASP A 32 -4.65 -7.66 -7.26
N LEU A 33 -5.00 -6.46 -7.73
CA LEU A 33 -4.17 -5.62 -8.61
C LEU A 33 -3.44 -4.51 -7.85
N ALA A 34 -3.59 -4.42 -6.53
CA ALA A 34 -2.93 -3.41 -5.71
C ALA A 34 -1.72 -4.04 -4.99
N PRO A 35 -0.46 -3.69 -5.35
CA PRO A 35 0.73 -4.24 -4.69
C PRO A 35 0.77 -4.00 -3.18
N SER A 36 0.14 -2.93 -2.69
CA SER A 36 -0.04 -2.71 -1.25
C SER A 36 -0.83 -3.85 -0.60
N ASP A 37 -1.90 -4.29 -1.24
CA ASP A 37 -2.88 -5.19 -0.64
C ASP A 37 -2.43 -6.65 -0.75
N TYR A 38 -2.06 -7.10 -1.96
CA TYR A 38 -1.70 -8.50 -2.18
C TYR A 38 -0.31 -8.87 -1.64
N HIS A 39 0.60 -7.90 -1.48
CA HIS A 39 2.00 -8.16 -1.11
C HIS A 39 2.34 -7.60 0.26
N VAL A 40 2.33 -6.27 0.41
CA VAL A 40 2.81 -5.60 1.62
C VAL A 40 1.89 -5.90 2.81
N PHE A 41 0.59 -5.63 2.68
CA PHE A 41 -0.39 -5.86 3.75
C PHE A 41 -0.59 -7.34 4.05
N ARG A 42 -0.53 -8.22 3.04
CA ARG A 42 -0.51 -9.66 3.27
C ARG A 42 0.68 -10.08 4.15
N SER A 43 1.90 -9.62 3.85
CA SER A 43 3.06 -9.91 4.70
C SER A 43 2.95 -9.27 6.09
N MET A 44 2.37 -8.07 6.16
CA MET A 44 2.19 -7.32 7.39
C MET A 44 1.20 -8.00 8.34
N GLN A 45 0.11 -8.58 7.82
CA GLN A 45 -0.83 -9.39 8.59
C GLN A 45 -0.13 -10.58 9.27
N SER A 46 0.76 -11.27 8.55
CA SER A 46 1.56 -12.35 9.14
C SER A 46 2.53 -11.84 10.22
N PHE A 47 3.19 -10.70 9.99
CA PHE A 47 4.14 -10.13 10.94
C PHE A 47 3.50 -9.65 12.25
N PHE A 48 2.25 -9.17 12.18
CA PHE A 48 1.47 -8.75 13.35
C PHE A 48 0.55 -9.83 13.91
N GLY A 49 0.52 -11.01 13.31
CA GLY A 49 -0.33 -12.12 13.75
C GLY A 49 -0.17 -12.38 15.25
N GLY A 50 -1.26 -12.28 16.00
CA GLY A 50 -1.29 -12.53 17.44
C GLY A 50 -0.70 -11.42 18.33
N LYS A 51 -0.16 -10.34 17.76
CA LYS A 51 0.35 -9.20 18.56
C LYS A 51 -0.82 -8.33 19.04
N LYS A 52 -0.76 -7.92 20.31
CA LYS A 52 -1.69 -6.95 20.90
C LYS A 52 -0.92 -5.67 21.19
N PHE A 53 -1.46 -4.55 20.73
CA PHE A 53 -0.90 -3.23 20.97
C PHE A 53 -1.72 -2.51 22.04
N LYS A 54 -1.03 -1.81 22.93
CA LYS A 54 -1.63 -1.04 24.04
C LYS A 54 -2.07 0.35 23.61
N ASP A 55 -1.35 0.94 22.66
CA ASP A 55 -1.61 2.30 22.18
C ASP A 55 -1.15 2.50 20.72
N ARG A 56 -1.48 3.69 20.18
CA ARG A 56 -1.10 4.08 18.82
C ARG A 56 0.41 4.22 18.61
N ALA A 57 1.17 4.58 19.64
CA ALA A 57 2.62 4.72 19.52
C ALA A 57 3.28 3.35 19.35
N GLU A 58 2.76 2.31 20.00
CA GLU A 58 3.21 0.94 19.82
C GLU A 58 2.87 0.40 18.43
N VAL A 59 1.67 0.71 17.90
CA VAL A 59 1.32 0.39 16.51
C VAL A 59 2.29 1.06 15.54
N LYS A 60 2.58 2.36 15.73
CA LYS A 60 3.51 3.09 14.88
C LYS A 60 4.91 2.45 14.89
N ARG A 61 5.45 2.17 16.07
CA ARG A 61 6.75 1.47 16.19
C ARG A 61 6.73 0.11 15.49
N GLY A 62 5.66 -0.67 15.69
CA GLY A 62 5.53 -1.96 15.02
C GLY A 62 5.54 -1.86 13.49
N VAL A 63 4.90 -0.83 12.93
CA VAL A 63 4.93 -0.56 11.48
C VAL A 63 6.32 -0.12 11.02
N ASP A 64 6.97 0.77 11.78
CA ASP A 64 8.34 1.22 11.49
C ASP A 64 9.32 0.02 11.51
N ASP A 65 9.19 -0.88 12.48
CA ASP A 65 9.97 -2.11 12.60
C ASP A 65 9.71 -3.07 11.43
N PHE A 66 8.44 -3.25 11.05
CA PHE A 66 8.07 -4.09 9.91
C PHE A 66 8.71 -3.57 8.62
N LEU A 67 8.57 -2.28 8.33
CA LEU A 67 9.12 -1.67 7.11
C LEU A 67 10.65 -1.75 7.09
N SER A 68 11.31 -1.51 8.23
CA SER A 68 12.76 -1.62 8.37
C SER A 68 13.28 -3.05 8.24
N SER A 69 12.44 -4.05 8.52
CA SER A 69 12.80 -5.47 8.37
C SER A 69 12.78 -5.99 6.93
N LYS A 70 12.23 -5.23 5.97
CA LYS A 70 12.11 -5.65 4.57
C LYS A 70 13.25 -5.10 3.73
N SER A 71 13.80 -5.95 2.87
CA SER A 71 14.79 -5.52 1.88
C SER A 71 14.14 -4.67 0.78
N PRO A 72 14.92 -3.84 0.07
CA PRO A 72 14.45 -3.19 -1.15
C PRO A 72 13.87 -4.19 -2.18
N ASP A 73 14.49 -5.36 -2.30
CA ASP A 73 14.05 -6.43 -3.20
C ASP A 73 12.65 -6.95 -2.87
N PHE A 74 12.27 -6.97 -1.59
CA PHE A 74 10.91 -7.33 -1.20
C PHE A 74 9.88 -6.36 -1.80
N PHE A 75 10.16 -5.05 -1.81
CA PHE A 75 9.23 -4.09 -2.40
C PHE A 75 9.25 -4.17 -3.92
N ALA A 76 10.43 -4.33 -4.52
CA ALA A 76 10.58 -4.51 -5.96
C ALA A 76 9.84 -5.74 -6.47
N SER A 77 9.93 -6.88 -5.76
CA SER A 77 9.25 -8.12 -6.13
C SER A 77 7.73 -7.98 -6.11
N GLY A 78 7.20 -7.19 -5.18
CA GLY A 78 5.78 -6.86 -5.14
C GLY A 78 5.34 -6.19 -6.43
N ILE A 79 6.03 -5.12 -6.83
CA ILE A 79 5.71 -4.36 -8.05
C ILE A 79 5.92 -5.21 -9.31
N SER A 80 7.02 -5.96 -9.39
CA SER A 80 7.34 -6.77 -10.56
C SER A 80 6.40 -7.96 -10.78
N SER A 81 5.67 -8.38 -9.74
CA SER A 81 4.66 -9.45 -9.84
C SER A 81 3.32 -8.97 -10.40
N LEU A 82 3.15 -7.66 -10.64
CA LEU A 82 1.91 -7.10 -11.18
C LEU A 82 1.50 -7.65 -12.56
N PRO A 83 2.42 -7.92 -13.52
CA PRO A 83 2.05 -8.47 -14.83
C PRO A 83 1.48 -9.89 -14.78
N ASP A 84 1.79 -10.65 -13.72
CA ASP A 84 1.36 -12.05 -13.55
C ASP A 84 0.02 -12.18 -12.80
N ARG A 85 -0.67 -11.06 -12.56
CA ARG A 85 -1.90 -10.97 -11.76
C ARG A 85 -3.13 -10.60 -12.57
#